data_AF-A0A7W1W097-F1
#
_entry.id   AF-A0A7W1W097-F1
#
_cell.length_a   1.000
_cell.length_b   1.000
_cell.length_c   1.000
_cell.angle_alpha   90.00
_cell.angle_beta   90.00
_cell.angle_gamma   90.00
#
_symmetry.space_group_name_H-M   'P 1'
#
loop_
_entity.id
_entity.type
_entity.pdbx_description
1 polymer ?
#
loop_
_entity_poly.entity_id
_entity_poly.type
_entity_poly.pdbx_seq_one_letter_code
_entity_poly.pdbx_strand_id
1 'polypeptide(L)'
;MNTKIFSWLNFDLGGAYENENTLQSVLRTEDDYDVRLLVNAKALKDPVTGNALFSDLPRGNFLTRADTHNWNYTARGQFNFNYLSKNALHDISGIAGIEQRRQAGSGYKTTAFGYDGQSLISKPVNLQVISSNTDPEFDEVGRSGNRFSVSDYFGETYSDRRFMSYYGEGTYMFDQRFIATGSLRLDQSNLFGTVPQYRNKPFWSVGAGWRLNNESFLKPVSWINGLKLRASYRFNGNVPTSDNGP
;
A
#
# COMPACT_ATOMS: atom_id res chain seq x y z
N MET A 1 6.11 -13.51 21.37
CA MET A 1 5.87 -14.34 22.56
C MET A 1 5.00 -15.52 22.16
N ASN A 2 5.44 -16.74 22.46
CA ASN A 2 4.65 -17.97 22.28
C ASN A 2 4.46 -18.59 23.66
N THR A 3 3.23 -18.91 24.03
CA THR A 3 2.90 -19.50 25.34
C THR A 3 2.02 -20.72 25.13
N LYS A 4 2.44 -21.86 25.68
CA LYS A 4 1.61 -23.06 25.73
C LYS A 4 0.62 -22.93 26.88
N ILE A 5 -0.67 -22.97 26.59
CA ILE A 5 -1.74 -22.96 27.60
C ILE A 5 -2.09 -24.40 27.98
N PHE A 6 -2.29 -25.23 26.96
CA PHE A 6 -2.47 -26.69 27.08
C PHE A 6 -1.61 -27.39 26.04
N SER A 7 -1.44 -28.71 26.15
CA SER A 7 -0.72 -29.50 25.12
C SER A 7 -1.31 -29.34 23.72
N TRP A 8 -2.60 -29.02 23.64
CA TRP A 8 -3.36 -28.82 22.40
C TRP A 8 -3.65 -27.34 22.07
N LEU A 9 -3.24 -26.39 22.92
CA LEU A 9 -3.57 -24.97 22.78
C LEU A 9 -2.36 -24.08 23.05
N ASN A 10 -1.96 -23.32 22.04
CA ASN A 10 -0.89 -22.33 22.14
C ASN A 10 -1.42 -20.94 21.82
N PHE A 11 -0.89 -19.93 22.50
CA PHE A 11 -1.13 -18.52 22.21
C PHE A 11 0.15 -17.86 21.71
N ASP A 12 0.04 -17.19 20.57
CA ASP A 12 1.08 -16.38 19.95
C ASP A 12 0.70 -14.91 20.00
N LEU A 13 1.59 -14.09 20.53
CA LEU A 13 1.52 -12.64 20.47
C LEU A 13 2.76 -12.12 19.77
N GLY A 14 2.59 -11.37 18.70
CA GLY A 14 3.69 -10.84 17.91
C GLY A 14 3.32 -9.54 17.21
N GLY A 15 4.32 -8.93 16.62
CA GLY A 15 4.12 -7.70 15.86
C GLY A 15 5.42 -7.23 15.22
N ALA A 16 5.28 -6.22 14.38
CA ALA A 16 6.37 -5.52 13.75
C ALA A 16 6.09 -4.02 13.82
N TYR A 17 7.15 -3.23 13.96
CA TYR A 17 7.10 -1.78 13.86
C TYR A 17 8.22 -1.35 12.91
N GLU A 18 7.87 -0.54 11.93
CA GLU A 18 8.79 0.00 10.95
C GLU A 18 8.63 1.52 10.92
N ASN A 19 9.78 2.18 10.87
CA ASN A 19 9.88 3.63 10.80
C ASN A 19 10.92 3.96 9.74
N GLU A 20 10.48 4.49 8.62
CA GLU A 20 11.31 4.78 7.46
C GLU A 20 11.26 6.28 7.19
N ASN A 21 12.43 6.89 7.00
CA ASN A 21 12.53 8.22 6.42
C ASN A 21 13.35 8.12 5.14
N THR A 22 12.76 8.56 4.03
CA THR A 22 13.41 8.67 2.74
C THR A 22 13.57 10.14 2.39
N LEU A 23 14.83 10.58 2.28
CA LEU A 23 15.17 11.91 1.78
C LEU A 23 15.65 11.80 0.34
N GLN A 24 14.95 12.47 -0.57
CA GLN A 24 15.28 12.56 -1.98
C GLN A 24 15.68 13.99 -2.32
N SER A 25 16.76 14.15 -3.09
CA SER A 25 17.16 15.42 -3.68
C SER A 25 17.33 15.26 -5.18
N VAL A 26 16.65 16.11 -5.95
CA VAL A 26 16.70 16.14 -7.41
C VAL A 26 17.17 17.52 -7.85
N LEU A 27 18.35 17.58 -8.47
CA LEU A 27 18.89 18.79 -9.07
C LEU A 27 18.63 18.75 -10.58
N ARG A 28 17.77 19.64 -11.07
CA ARG A 28 17.61 19.90 -12.50
C ARG A 28 18.46 21.11 -12.87
N THR A 29 19.38 20.93 -13.81
CA THR A 29 20.28 22.01 -14.21
C THR A 29 19.57 23.03 -15.08
N GLU A 30 20.13 24.23 -15.22
CA GLU A 30 19.60 25.25 -16.11
C GLU A 30 19.50 24.79 -17.58
N ASP A 31 20.32 23.81 -17.98
CA ASP A 31 20.30 23.25 -19.33
C ASP A 31 19.23 22.16 -19.54
N ASP A 32 18.58 21.71 -18.47
CA ASP A 32 17.50 20.71 -18.50
C ASP A 32 16.33 21.24 -19.34
N TYR A 33 15.78 20.39 -20.20
CA TYR A 33 14.72 20.79 -21.13
C TYR A 33 13.51 21.39 -20.42
N ASP A 34 13.07 20.78 -19.31
CA ASP A 34 11.88 21.24 -18.59
C ASP A 34 12.14 22.58 -17.89
N VAL A 35 13.36 22.77 -17.35
CA VAL A 35 13.78 24.04 -16.74
C VAL A 35 13.81 25.15 -17.78
N ARG A 36 14.47 24.92 -18.93
CA ARG A 36 14.55 25.92 -20.01
C ARG A 36 13.17 26.27 -20.55
N LEU A 37 12.33 25.26 -20.77
CA LEU A 37 10.98 25.46 -21.29
C LEU A 37 10.15 26.31 -20.33
N LEU A 38 10.15 25.98 -19.03
CA LEU A 38 9.39 26.72 -18.04
C LEU A 38 9.92 28.16 -17.84
N VAL A 39 11.23 28.33 -17.72
CA VAL A 39 11.87 29.64 -17.54
C VAL A 39 11.61 30.55 -18.75
N ASN A 40 11.75 30.04 -19.98
CA ASN A 40 11.49 30.83 -21.19
C ASN A 40 9.99 31.14 -21.36
N ALA A 41 9.11 30.19 -21.02
CA ALA A 41 7.66 30.41 -21.12
C ALA A 41 7.15 31.45 -20.11
N LYS A 42 7.88 31.68 -19.03
CA LYS A 42 7.56 32.68 -17.99
C LYS A 42 8.44 33.94 -18.07
N ALA A 43 9.25 34.08 -19.13
CA ALA A 43 10.01 35.29 -19.38
C ALA A 43 9.07 36.43 -19.79
N LEU A 44 9.29 37.61 -19.21
CA LEU A 44 8.60 38.83 -19.59
C LEU A 44 9.37 39.57 -20.67
N LYS A 45 8.68 40.43 -21.43
CA LYS A 45 9.32 41.35 -22.37
C LYS A 45 9.62 42.67 -21.69
N ASP A 46 10.89 43.08 -21.69
CA ASP A 46 11.30 44.40 -21.24
C ASP A 46 10.60 45.48 -22.10
N PRO A 47 9.83 46.42 -21.50
CA PRO A 47 9.07 47.42 -22.25
C PRO A 47 9.96 48.47 -22.95
N VAL A 48 11.21 48.61 -22.54
CA VAL A 48 12.19 49.56 -23.11
C VAL A 48 13.04 48.87 -24.18
N THR A 49 13.62 47.71 -23.86
CA THR A 49 14.59 47.04 -24.74
C THR A 49 14.00 45.94 -25.61
N GLY A 50 12.81 45.43 -25.27
CA GLY A 50 12.20 44.29 -25.93
C GLY A 50 12.85 42.93 -25.62
N ASN A 51 13.90 42.91 -24.79
CA ASN A 51 14.63 41.71 -24.41
C ASN A 51 13.88 40.90 -23.35
N ALA A 52 14.25 39.62 -23.20
CA ALA A 52 13.69 38.75 -22.17
C ALA A 52 14.14 39.16 -20.75
N LEU A 53 13.18 39.27 -19.85
CA LEU A 53 13.34 39.55 -18.42
C LEU A 53 12.85 38.35 -17.59
N PHE A 54 13.70 37.88 -16.69
CA PHE A 54 13.43 36.70 -15.84
C PHE A 54 13.16 37.11 -14.39
N SER A 55 12.25 38.08 -14.16
CA SER A 55 11.98 38.66 -12.84
C SER A 55 11.11 37.76 -11.95
N ASP A 56 10.09 37.11 -12.52
CA ASP A 56 9.16 36.28 -11.75
C ASP A 56 9.66 34.84 -11.56
N LEU A 57 10.42 34.33 -12.53
CA LEU A 57 11.13 33.05 -12.46
C LEU A 57 12.58 33.24 -12.94
N PRO A 58 13.55 33.32 -12.03
CA PRO A 58 14.93 33.59 -12.38
C PRO A 58 15.63 32.35 -12.94
N ARG A 59 16.59 32.61 -13.84
CA ARG A 59 17.48 31.58 -14.38
C ARG A 59 18.34 30.92 -13.30
N GLY A 60 18.61 29.63 -13.49
CA GLY A 60 19.48 28.80 -12.67
C GLY A 60 18.88 27.41 -12.44
N ASN A 61 19.56 26.59 -11.64
CA ASN A 61 19.14 25.21 -11.40
C ASN A 61 17.91 25.16 -10.49
N PHE A 62 17.11 24.10 -10.60
CA PHE A 62 16.02 23.82 -9.67
C PHE A 62 16.44 22.65 -8.78
N LEU A 63 16.45 22.87 -7.47
CA LEU A 63 16.73 21.82 -6.50
C LEU A 63 15.45 21.47 -5.74
N THR A 64 14.86 20.33 -6.09
CA THR A 64 13.72 19.77 -5.39
C THR A 64 14.20 18.83 -4.30
N ARG A 65 13.74 19.04 -3.07
CA ARG A 65 13.93 18.14 -1.94
C ARG A 65 12.59 17.59 -1.52
N ALA A 66 12.53 16.28 -1.32
CA ALA A 66 11.38 15.60 -0.78
C ALA A 66 11.81 14.77 0.42
N ASP A 67 11.04 14.85 1.49
CA ASP A 67 11.13 13.97 2.65
C ASP A 67 9.84 13.16 2.69
N THR A 68 9.96 11.85 2.84
CA THR A 68 8.84 10.94 3.02
C THR A 68 9.10 10.10 4.25
N HIS A 69 8.23 10.26 5.23
CA HIS A 69 8.28 9.55 6.48
C HIS A 69 7.13 8.55 6.55
N ASN A 70 7.45 7.26 6.70
CA ASN A 70 6.50 6.16 6.82
C ASN A 70 6.58 5.50 8.21
N TRP A 71 5.41 5.27 8.81
CA TRP A 71 5.23 4.51 10.05
C TRP A 71 4.29 3.34 9.80
N ASN A 72 4.81 2.13 9.89
CA ASN A 72 4.01 0.91 9.82
C ASN A 72 4.06 0.18 11.15
N TYR A 73 2.92 -0.35 11.59
CA TYR A 73 2.94 -1.37 12.63
C TYR A 73 1.92 -2.45 12.34
N THR A 74 2.24 -3.65 12.80
CA THR A 74 1.31 -4.77 12.90
C THR A 74 1.40 -5.36 14.30
N ALA A 75 0.27 -5.63 14.92
CA ALA A 75 0.17 -6.38 16.16
C ALA A 75 -0.83 -7.53 15.93
N ARG A 76 -0.44 -8.74 16.34
CA ARG A 76 -1.20 -9.97 16.12
C ARG A 76 -1.25 -10.79 17.39
N GLY A 77 -2.47 -11.17 17.79
CA GLY A 77 -2.72 -12.19 18.81
C GLY A 77 -3.41 -13.38 18.15
N GLN A 78 -2.88 -14.60 18.33
CA GLN A 78 -3.36 -15.80 17.67
C GLN A 78 -3.38 -16.99 18.63
N PHE A 79 -4.47 -17.72 18.64
CA PHE A 79 -4.57 -19.05 19.23
C PHE A 79 -4.34 -20.10 18.17
N ASN A 80 -3.59 -21.14 18.51
CA ASN A 80 -3.34 -22.32 17.68
C ASN A 80 -3.85 -23.56 18.40
N PHE A 81 -4.72 -24.30 17.75
CA PHE A 81 -5.38 -25.50 18.23
C PHE A 81 -4.77 -26.70 17.52
N ASN A 82 -4.32 -27.71 18.27
CA ASN A 82 -3.81 -28.98 17.74
C ASN A 82 -4.19 -30.10 18.70
N TYR A 83 -5.27 -30.80 18.41
CA TYR A 83 -5.79 -31.88 19.24
C TYR A 83 -5.83 -33.20 18.47
N LEU A 84 -5.23 -34.23 19.04
CA LEU A 84 -5.34 -35.61 18.57
C LEU A 84 -5.96 -36.46 19.68
N SER A 85 -7.06 -37.15 19.39
CA SER A 85 -7.67 -38.06 20.36
C SER A 85 -6.75 -39.25 20.67
N LYS A 86 -6.90 -39.83 21.87
CA LYS A 86 -6.06 -40.96 22.32
C LYS A 86 -6.08 -42.18 21.39
N ASN A 87 -7.20 -42.40 20.69
CA ASN A 87 -7.37 -43.48 19.71
C ASN A 87 -6.97 -43.07 18.28
N ALA A 88 -6.40 -41.89 18.09
CA ALA A 88 -6.02 -41.31 16.79
C ALA A 88 -7.15 -41.19 15.75
N LEU A 89 -8.42 -41.34 16.16
CA LEU A 89 -9.56 -41.21 15.27
C LEU A 89 -9.95 -39.75 14.99
N HIS A 90 -9.65 -38.81 15.89
CA HIS A 90 -10.04 -37.41 15.76
C HIS A 90 -8.80 -36.54 15.80
N ASP A 91 -8.52 -35.87 14.69
CA ASP A 91 -7.47 -34.87 14.56
C ASP A 91 -8.13 -33.52 14.25
N ILE A 92 -7.94 -32.54 15.12
CA ILE A 92 -8.46 -31.18 15.00
C ILE A 92 -7.27 -30.23 15.02
N SER A 93 -7.11 -29.45 13.96
CA SER A 93 -6.14 -28.38 13.89
C SER A 93 -6.80 -27.08 13.46
N GLY A 94 -6.27 -25.96 13.90
CA GLY A 94 -6.81 -24.67 13.50
C GLY A 94 -6.13 -23.50 14.17
N ILE A 95 -6.50 -22.32 13.72
CA ILE A 95 -6.06 -21.06 14.31
C ILE A 95 -7.25 -20.11 14.44
N ALA A 96 -7.20 -19.23 15.42
CA ALA A 96 -8.11 -18.10 15.54
C ALA A 96 -7.34 -16.90 16.07
N GLY A 97 -7.50 -15.74 15.46
CA GLY A 97 -6.69 -14.59 15.82
C GLY A 97 -7.28 -13.26 15.44
N ILE A 98 -6.65 -12.24 16.00
CA ILE A 98 -6.89 -10.83 15.71
C ILE A 98 -5.59 -10.20 15.20
N GLU A 99 -5.70 -9.31 14.24
CA GLU A 99 -4.59 -8.54 13.71
C GLU A 99 -5.00 -7.08 13.58
N GLN A 100 -4.18 -6.19 14.13
CA GLN A 100 -4.31 -4.75 13.99
C GLN A 100 -3.10 -4.24 13.20
N ARG A 101 -3.35 -3.48 12.14
CA ARG A 101 -2.31 -2.89 11.30
C ARG A 101 -2.55 -1.40 11.10
N ARG A 102 -1.50 -0.60 11.15
CA ARG A 102 -1.51 0.80 10.69
C ARG A 102 -0.39 1.00 9.68
N GLN A 103 -0.71 1.75 8.64
CA GLN A 103 0.22 2.24 7.64
C GLN A 103 -0.04 3.75 7.54
N ALA A 104 0.85 4.54 8.13
CA ALA A 104 0.76 5.99 8.06
C ALA A 104 2.00 6.52 7.35
N GLY A 105 1.83 7.59 6.57
CA GLY A 105 2.94 8.24 5.91
C GLY A 105 2.66 9.71 5.74
N SER A 106 3.69 10.52 5.92
CA SER A 106 3.68 11.94 5.58
C SER A 106 4.80 12.22 4.61
N GLY A 107 4.60 13.16 3.71
CA GLY A 107 5.67 13.67 2.89
C GLY A 107 5.56 15.16 2.74
N TYR A 108 6.69 15.83 2.54
CA TYR A 108 6.70 17.18 2.02
C TYR A 108 7.71 17.27 0.89
N LYS A 109 7.43 18.18 -0.04
CA LYS A 109 8.28 18.48 -1.18
C LYS A 109 8.42 19.99 -1.27
N THR A 110 9.64 20.44 -1.54
CA THR A 110 9.95 21.85 -1.75
C THR A 110 11.00 22.00 -2.84
N THR A 111 10.90 23.07 -3.63
CA THR A 111 11.87 23.38 -4.67
C THR A 111 12.51 24.73 -4.44
N ALA A 112 13.83 24.76 -4.46
CA ALA A 112 14.63 25.98 -4.54
C ALA A 112 14.88 26.30 -6.02
N PHE A 113 14.38 27.44 -6.49
CA PHE A 113 14.57 27.93 -7.86
C PHE A 113 15.80 28.84 -7.96
N GLY A 114 16.42 28.86 -9.14
CA GLY A 114 17.64 29.65 -9.36
C GLY A 114 18.79 29.24 -8.43
N TYR A 115 18.81 27.97 -8.02
CA TYR A 115 19.74 27.42 -7.05
C TYR A 115 21.16 27.31 -7.63
N ASP A 116 22.13 27.80 -6.87
CA ASP A 116 23.55 27.60 -7.16
C ASP A 116 24.14 26.60 -6.16
N GLY A 117 24.66 25.48 -6.68
CA GLY A 117 25.26 24.42 -5.88
C GLY A 117 26.61 24.80 -5.24
N GLN A 118 27.27 25.87 -5.70
CA GLN A 118 28.52 26.34 -5.13
C GLN A 118 28.29 27.29 -3.95
N SER A 119 27.45 28.31 -4.13
CA SER A 119 27.14 29.29 -3.08
C SER A 119 25.99 28.87 -2.16
N LEU A 120 25.26 27.80 -2.51
CA LEU A 120 24.10 27.26 -1.76
C LEU A 120 22.93 28.25 -1.62
N ILE A 121 22.88 29.28 -2.48
CA ILE A 121 21.80 30.27 -2.49
C ILE A 121 20.73 29.89 -3.50
N SER A 122 19.50 30.33 -3.22
CA SER A 122 18.37 30.29 -4.16
C SER A 122 17.83 31.70 -4.39
N LYS A 123 17.05 31.87 -5.45
CA LYS A 123 16.46 33.15 -5.81
C LYS A 123 14.96 33.16 -5.52
N PRO A 124 14.38 34.31 -5.13
CA PRO A 124 12.95 34.41 -4.90
C PRO A 124 12.19 34.22 -6.22
N VAL A 125 10.96 33.69 -6.09
CA VAL A 125 10.06 33.43 -7.22
C VAL A 125 8.68 33.95 -6.87
N ASN A 126 8.00 34.54 -7.85
CA ASN A 126 6.64 35.00 -7.70
C ASN A 126 5.65 33.88 -8.07
N LEU A 127 5.32 33.01 -7.10
CA LEU A 127 4.46 31.85 -7.31
C LEU A 127 3.07 32.21 -7.87
N GLN A 128 2.55 33.41 -7.56
CA GLN A 128 1.27 33.87 -8.06
C GLN A 128 1.29 34.10 -9.57
N VAL A 129 2.35 34.72 -10.09
CA VAL A 129 2.50 34.98 -11.53
C VAL A 129 2.87 33.69 -12.27
N ILE A 130 3.77 32.88 -11.75
CA ILE A 130 4.18 31.68 -12.49
C ILE A 130 3.09 30.60 -12.53
N SER A 131 2.19 30.56 -11.54
CA SER A 131 1.03 29.65 -11.54
C SER A 131 -0.14 30.13 -12.39
N SER A 132 -0.11 31.36 -12.93
CA SER A 132 -1.18 31.83 -13.80
C SER A 132 -1.12 31.16 -15.17
N ASN A 133 -2.30 30.90 -15.72
CA ASN A 133 -2.46 30.39 -17.09
C ASN A 133 -2.39 31.55 -18.09
N THR A 134 -1.18 32.09 -18.27
CA THR A 134 -0.87 33.14 -19.24
C THR A 134 -0.06 32.58 -20.40
N ASP A 135 -0.35 33.06 -21.60
CA ASP A 135 0.46 32.76 -22.78
C ASP A 135 1.88 33.37 -22.61
N PRO A 136 2.93 32.73 -23.14
CA PRO A 136 4.27 33.32 -23.16
C PRO A 136 4.31 34.64 -23.96
N GLU A 137 5.16 35.58 -23.52
CA GLU A 137 5.39 36.86 -24.21
C GLU A 137 6.21 36.72 -25.52
N PHE A 138 6.83 35.55 -25.73
CA PHE A 138 7.69 35.23 -26.88
C PHE A 138 7.10 34.06 -27.67
N ASP A 139 6.72 34.30 -28.92
CA ASP A 139 6.08 33.31 -29.80
C ASP A 139 7.01 32.12 -30.11
N GLU A 140 8.34 32.30 -30.03
CA GLU A 140 9.36 31.29 -30.25
C GLU A 140 9.27 30.10 -29.26
N VAL A 141 8.68 30.33 -28.09
CA VAL A 141 8.48 29.30 -27.05
C VAL A 141 7.22 28.46 -27.31
N GLY A 142 6.41 28.87 -28.29
CA GLY A 142 5.15 28.23 -28.66
C GLY A 142 4.03 28.46 -27.65
N ARG A 143 2.80 28.44 -28.14
CA ARG A 143 1.60 28.53 -27.30
C ARG A 143 1.30 27.17 -26.70
N SER A 144 1.38 27.09 -25.39
CA SER A 144 0.89 25.96 -24.58
C SER A 144 0.52 26.57 -23.24
N GLY A 145 -0.61 26.15 -22.68
CA GLY A 145 -1.21 26.76 -21.49
C GLY A 145 -0.33 26.66 -20.23
N ASN A 146 -0.93 26.46 -19.06
CA ASN A 146 -0.18 26.52 -17.82
C ASN A 146 0.88 25.41 -17.74
N ARG A 147 2.16 25.80 -17.88
CA ARG A 147 3.34 24.91 -17.78
C ARG A 147 3.86 24.73 -16.35
N PHE A 148 3.16 25.28 -15.36
CA PHE A 148 3.55 25.22 -13.96
C PHE A 148 2.38 24.78 -13.07
N SER A 149 2.54 23.66 -12.39
CA SER A 149 1.67 23.31 -11.26
C SER A 149 2.43 23.46 -9.95
N VAL A 150 1.82 24.14 -8.97
CA VAL A 150 2.40 24.26 -7.62
C VAL A 150 2.69 22.88 -7.02
N SER A 151 1.83 21.89 -7.27
CA SER A 151 1.96 20.51 -6.77
C SER A 151 3.22 19.78 -7.27
N ASP A 152 3.80 20.20 -8.38
CA ASP A 152 4.99 19.57 -8.96
C ASP A 152 6.25 19.95 -8.18
N TYR A 153 6.26 21.14 -7.58
CA TYR A 153 7.41 21.74 -6.92
C TYR A 153 7.27 21.83 -5.40
N PHE A 154 6.02 21.94 -4.92
CA PHE A 154 5.65 22.08 -3.53
C PHE A 154 4.48 21.17 -3.20
N GLY A 155 4.48 20.61 -2.00
CA GLY A 155 3.31 19.90 -1.53
C GLY A 155 3.56 19.20 -0.22
N GLU A 156 2.48 18.95 0.49
CA GLU A 156 2.45 18.11 1.67
C GLU A 156 1.43 17.00 1.45
N THR A 157 1.78 15.80 1.87
CA THR A 157 0.90 14.64 1.81
C THR A 157 0.83 14.01 3.18
N TYR A 158 -0.35 13.51 3.53
CA TYR A 158 -0.56 12.69 4.71
C TYR A 158 -1.52 11.56 4.37
N SER A 159 -1.17 10.35 4.78
CA SER A 159 -2.03 9.18 4.67
C SER A 159 -2.00 8.41 5.98
N ASP A 160 -3.15 7.89 6.40
CA ASP A 160 -3.27 7.05 7.60
C ASP A 160 -4.29 5.97 7.30
N ARG A 161 -3.81 4.75 7.07
CA ARG A 161 -4.61 3.56 6.81
C ARG A 161 -4.54 2.64 8.02
N ARG A 162 -5.69 2.29 8.58
CA ARG A 162 -5.83 1.45 9.76
C ARG A 162 -6.69 0.26 9.42
N PHE A 163 -6.26 -0.92 9.84
CA PHE A 163 -6.92 -2.18 9.60
C PHE A 163 -7.10 -2.93 10.92
N MET A 164 -8.25 -3.59 11.04
CA MET A 164 -8.53 -4.56 12.09
C MET A 164 -9.10 -5.80 11.43
N SER A 165 -8.48 -6.94 11.69
CA SER A 165 -8.80 -8.21 11.07
C SER A 165 -9.07 -9.26 12.14
N TYR A 166 -10.16 -9.99 11.98
CA TYR A 166 -10.49 -11.16 12.79
C TYR A 166 -10.51 -12.36 11.86
N TYR A 167 -9.86 -13.44 12.23
CA TYR A 167 -9.81 -14.62 11.39
C TYR A 167 -9.86 -15.90 12.22
N GLY A 168 -10.37 -16.94 11.60
CA GLY A 168 -10.32 -18.29 12.12
C GLY A 168 -10.33 -19.28 10.97
N GLU A 169 -9.55 -20.34 11.11
CA GLU A 169 -9.61 -21.49 10.22
C GLU A 169 -9.41 -22.77 11.02
N GLY A 170 -10.01 -23.84 10.52
CA GLY A 170 -9.99 -25.13 11.17
C GLY A 170 -10.09 -26.26 10.18
N THR A 171 -9.44 -27.36 10.54
CA THR A 171 -9.50 -28.64 9.87
C THR A 171 -9.83 -29.71 10.90
N TYR A 172 -10.83 -30.51 10.59
CA TYR A 172 -11.15 -31.72 11.32
C TYR A 172 -10.93 -32.92 10.41
N MET A 173 -10.24 -33.93 10.93
CA MET A 173 -9.99 -35.17 10.22
C MET A 173 -10.43 -36.35 11.09
N PHE A 174 -11.32 -37.17 10.54
CA PHE A 174 -11.82 -38.38 11.16
C PHE A 174 -11.20 -39.63 10.53
N ASP A 175 -10.62 -40.49 11.37
CA ASP A 175 -9.97 -41.76 11.03
C ASP A 175 -8.97 -41.65 9.86
N GLN A 176 -8.33 -40.48 9.74
CA GLN A 176 -7.46 -40.13 8.60
C GLN A 176 -8.13 -40.26 7.22
N ARG A 177 -9.47 -40.37 7.14
CA ARG A 177 -10.25 -40.58 5.92
C ARG A 177 -11.04 -39.36 5.53
N PHE A 178 -11.88 -38.88 6.44
CA PHE A 178 -12.82 -37.79 6.18
C PHE A 178 -12.24 -36.51 6.71
N ILE A 179 -12.23 -35.48 5.88
CA ILE A 179 -11.65 -34.17 6.18
C ILE A 179 -12.76 -33.15 6.03
N ALA A 180 -12.98 -32.34 7.05
CA ALA A 180 -13.80 -31.14 6.98
C ALA A 180 -12.91 -29.92 7.23
N THR A 181 -13.07 -28.88 6.43
CA THR A 181 -12.31 -27.64 6.55
C THR A 181 -13.26 -26.45 6.58
N GLY A 182 -12.96 -25.45 7.39
CA GLY A 182 -13.69 -24.19 7.43
C GLY A 182 -12.73 -23.01 7.64
N SER A 183 -13.05 -21.88 7.03
CA SER A 183 -12.38 -20.61 7.34
C SER A 183 -13.37 -19.46 7.35
N LEU A 184 -13.09 -18.46 8.17
CA LEU A 184 -13.85 -17.22 8.31
C LEU A 184 -12.87 -16.08 8.54
N ARG A 185 -13.04 -14.97 7.83
CA ARG A 185 -12.23 -13.76 7.99
C ARG A 185 -13.10 -12.52 7.86
N LEU A 186 -12.90 -11.58 8.77
CA LEU A 186 -13.55 -10.27 8.78
C LEU A 186 -12.47 -9.20 8.79
N ASP A 187 -12.42 -8.38 7.74
CA ASP A 187 -11.45 -7.29 7.60
C ASP A 187 -12.16 -5.94 7.64
N GLN A 188 -11.72 -5.06 8.53
CA GLN A 188 -12.22 -3.69 8.68
C GLN A 188 -11.09 -2.70 8.36
N SER A 189 -11.43 -1.59 7.71
CA SER A 189 -10.48 -0.49 7.50
C SER A 189 -11.13 0.89 7.64
N ASN A 190 -10.30 1.91 7.89
CA ASN A 190 -10.74 3.31 7.94
C ASN A 190 -10.93 3.96 6.55
N LEU A 191 -10.57 3.25 5.46
CA LEU A 191 -10.83 3.71 4.08
C LEU A 191 -12.32 3.66 3.72
N PHE A 192 -13.09 2.81 4.40
CA PHE A 192 -14.54 2.77 4.26
C PHE A 192 -15.18 3.84 5.13
N GLY A 193 -15.25 5.06 4.59
CA GLY A 193 -16.01 6.16 5.15
C GLY A 193 -17.50 5.80 5.29
N THR A 194 -18.03 6.03 6.50
CA THR A 194 -19.46 6.28 6.82
C THR A 194 -20.57 5.30 6.44
N VAL A 195 -20.33 4.17 5.76
CA VAL A 195 -21.40 3.20 5.47
C VAL A 195 -21.12 1.81 6.08
N PRO A 196 -21.70 1.48 7.26
CA PRO A 196 -21.47 0.21 7.96
C PRO A 196 -21.73 -1.06 7.12
N GLN A 197 -22.60 -0.96 6.10
CA GLN A 197 -23.06 -2.09 5.29
C GLN A 197 -21.97 -2.75 4.42
N TYR A 198 -20.83 -2.09 4.20
CA TYR A 198 -19.69 -2.64 3.46
C TYR A 198 -18.49 -2.98 4.35
N ARG A 199 -18.49 -2.53 5.61
CA ARG A 199 -17.38 -2.71 6.55
C ARG A 199 -17.33 -4.13 7.14
N ASN A 200 -18.43 -4.87 7.09
CA ASN A 200 -18.62 -6.11 7.88
C ASN A 200 -18.97 -7.35 7.06
N LYS A 201 -18.50 -7.48 5.81
CA LYS A 201 -18.74 -8.70 5.01
C LYS A 201 -17.66 -9.73 5.27
N PRO A 202 -17.93 -10.82 6.00
CA PRO A 202 -16.93 -11.84 6.23
C PRO A 202 -16.69 -12.66 4.96
N PHE A 203 -15.43 -12.97 4.71
CA PHE A 203 -15.03 -13.99 3.74
C PHE A 203 -15.03 -15.34 4.44
N TRP A 204 -15.55 -16.35 3.78
CA TRP A 204 -15.60 -17.68 4.38
C TRP A 204 -15.43 -18.77 3.34
N SER A 205 -14.96 -19.92 3.79
CA SER A 205 -14.93 -21.13 2.99
C SER A 205 -15.33 -22.33 3.82
N VAL A 206 -15.92 -23.30 3.14
CA VAL A 206 -16.17 -24.64 3.68
C VAL A 206 -15.70 -25.66 2.67
N GLY A 207 -15.25 -26.81 3.16
CA GLY A 207 -14.79 -27.88 2.30
C GLY A 207 -14.88 -29.24 2.97
N ALA A 208 -15.03 -30.26 2.14
CA ALA A 208 -14.99 -31.65 2.52
C ALA A 208 -13.96 -32.37 1.66
N GLY A 209 -13.29 -33.36 2.24
CA GLY A 209 -12.35 -34.22 1.56
C GLY A 209 -12.49 -35.66 2.04
N TRP A 210 -12.21 -36.59 1.16
CA TRP A 210 -12.23 -38.02 1.45
C TRP A 210 -11.00 -38.68 0.87
N ARG A 211 -10.16 -39.25 1.74
CA ARG A 211 -8.99 -40.04 1.40
C ARG A 211 -9.41 -41.49 1.20
N LEU A 212 -9.75 -41.84 -0.04
CA LEU A 212 -10.22 -43.18 -0.38
C LEU A 212 -9.08 -44.22 -0.28
N ASN A 213 -7.83 -43.79 -0.42
CA ASN A 213 -6.66 -44.65 -0.21
C ASN A 213 -6.58 -45.28 1.19
N ASN A 214 -7.26 -44.69 2.19
CA ASN A 214 -7.32 -45.23 3.55
C ASN A 214 -8.50 -46.19 3.75
N GLU A 215 -9.35 -46.39 2.74
CA GLU A 215 -10.48 -47.30 2.79
C GLU A 215 -10.06 -48.75 2.54
N SER A 216 -10.69 -49.68 3.27
CA SER A 216 -10.40 -51.12 3.16
C SER A 216 -10.61 -51.66 1.75
N PHE A 217 -11.54 -51.10 0.97
CA PHE A 217 -11.84 -51.54 -0.39
C PHE A 217 -10.78 -51.13 -1.43
N LEU A 218 -9.95 -50.12 -1.15
CA LEU A 218 -8.88 -49.68 -2.05
C LEU A 218 -7.53 -50.30 -1.69
N LYS A 219 -7.37 -50.86 -0.49
CA LYS A 219 -6.13 -51.56 -0.07
C LYS A 219 -5.68 -52.69 -1.01
N PRO A 220 -6.57 -53.49 -1.63
CA PRO A 220 -6.15 -54.55 -2.56
C PRO A 220 -5.72 -54.04 -3.94
N VAL A 221 -5.98 -52.78 -4.28
CA VAL A 221 -5.78 -52.23 -5.63
C VAL A 221 -4.34 -51.70 -5.76
N SER A 222 -3.42 -52.56 -6.18
CA SER A 222 -1.98 -52.26 -6.21
C SER A 222 -1.54 -51.19 -7.23
N TRP A 223 -2.36 -50.87 -8.22
CA TRP A 223 -2.06 -49.85 -9.23
C TRP A 223 -2.48 -48.43 -8.82
N ILE A 224 -3.20 -48.26 -7.69
CA ILE A 224 -3.59 -46.95 -7.16
C ILE A 224 -2.80 -46.65 -5.89
N ASN A 225 -1.79 -45.78 -5.97
CA ASN A 225 -0.97 -45.38 -4.81
C ASN A 225 -1.64 -44.32 -3.92
N GLY A 226 -2.62 -43.58 -4.44
CA GLY A 226 -3.30 -42.53 -3.68
C GLY A 226 -4.50 -41.97 -4.44
N LEU A 227 -5.66 -41.94 -3.78
CA LEU A 227 -6.88 -41.37 -4.33
C LEU A 227 -7.57 -40.52 -3.25
N LYS A 228 -7.83 -39.26 -3.59
CA LYS A 228 -8.49 -38.30 -2.71
C LYS A 228 -9.53 -37.51 -3.49
N LEU A 229 -10.75 -37.46 -2.96
CA LEU A 229 -11.81 -36.56 -3.42
C LEU A 229 -11.85 -35.31 -2.54
N ARG A 230 -12.12 -34.16 -3.15
CA ARG A 230 -12.28 -32.88 -2.44
C ARG A 230 -13.35 -32.03 -3.12
N ALA A 231 -14.21 -31.43 -2.32
CA ALA A 231 -15.14 -30.38 -2.73
C ALA A 231 -15.01 -29.19 -1.78
N SER A 232 -15.10 -27.98 -2.29
CA SER A 232 -15.06 -26.77 -1.47
C SER A 232 -15.84 -25.64 -2.10
N TYR A 233 -16.44 -24.81 -1.24
CA TYR A 233 -17.14 -23.60 -1.62
C TYR A 233 -16.56 -22.42 -0.85
N ARG A 234 -16.36 -21.28 -1.52
CA ARG A 234 -15.78 -20.07 -0.92
C ARG A 234 -16.56 -18.84 -1.36
N PHE A 235 -16.82 -17.96 -0.40
CA PHE A 235 -17.33 -16.63 -0.62
C PHE A 235 -16.20 -15.61 -0.40
N ASN A 236 -15.70 -15.03 -1.49
CA ASN A 236 -14.72 -13.94 -1.49
C ASN A 236 -15.33 -12.71 -2.17
N GLY A 237 -15.28 -11.55 -1.51
CA GLY A 237 -15.62 -10.25 -2.09
C GLY A 237 -14.35 -9.52 -2.50
N ASN A 238 -14.33 -8.94 -3.70
CA ASN A 238 -13.20 -8.15 -4.18
C ASN A 238 -13.19 -6.79 -3.46
N VAL A 239 -12.07 -6.39 -2.86
CA VAL A 239 -11.90 -5.08 -2.23
C VAL A 239 -11.41 -4.11 -3.30
N PRO A 240 -12.15 -3.05 -3.68
CA PRO A 240 -11.64 -2.03 -4.58
C PRO A 240 -10.44 -1.35 -3.93
N THR A 241 -9.29 -1.35 -4.60
CA THR A 241 -8.17 -0.47 -4.27
C THR A 241 -8.60 0.97 -4.55
N SER A 242 -8.29 1.88 -3.64
CA SER A 242 -8.80 3.26 -3.60
C SER A 242 -8.32 4.18 -4.72
N ASP A 243 -7.84 3.65 -5.85
CA ASP A 243 -7.42 4.48 -7.00
C ASP A 243 -8.58 4.86 -7.92
N ASN A 244 -9.77 4.30 -7.67
CA ASN A 244 -11.01 4.81 -8.21
C ASN A 244 -12.00 4.94 -7.05
N GLY A 245 -12.09 6.15 -6.49
CA GLY A 245 -13.29 6.55 -5.74
C GLY A 245 -14.53 6.54 -6.65
N PRO A 246 -15.75 6.69 -6.10
CA PRO A 246 -16.93 6.94 -6.92
C PRO A 246 -16.78 8.20 -7.78
#